data_AF-A0A485CIK8-F1
#
_entry.id   AF-A0A485CIK8-F1
#
_cell.length_a   1.000
_cell.length_b   1.000
_cell.length_c   1.000
_cell.angle_alpha   90.00
_cell.angle_beta   90.00
_cell.angle_gamma   90.00
#
_symmetry.space_group_name_H-M   'P 1'
#
loop_
_entity.id
_entity.type
_entity.pdbx_description
1 polymer ?
#
loop_
_entity_poly.entity_id
_entity_poly.type
_entity_poly.pdbx_seq_one_letter_code
_entity_poly.pdbx_strand_id
1 'polypeptide(L)'
;MTIDTADGSYSGKKLLVSAGTWVTRLLPDLPVQPVRKIFAWFQADGRYSTKNHFPAFTGELPNGDQFYGFPAEDNELKIGKHNGGQLISAPEERTPFGAVATDGSESFSFLRNVLPVSAAACMAPPVPTIIRRMKTLLSTPFPAILIRC
;
A
#
# COMPACT_ATOMS: atom_id res chain seq x y z
N MET A 1 4.32 -3.68 35.50
CA MET A 1 5.06 -3.88 34.24
C MET A 1 6.04 -2.74 34.09
N THR A 2 7.25 -3.03 33.64
CA THR A 2 8.34 -2.06 33.48
C THR A 2 8.89 -2.17 32.07
N ILE A 3 9.15 -1.04 31.42
CA ILE A 3 9.71 -0.93 30.07
C ILE A 3 11.02 -0.17 30.17
N ASP A 4 12.08 -0.75 29.61
CA ASP A 4 13.38 -0.11 29.53
C ASP A 4 13.55 0.57 28.18
N THR A 5 14.06 1.81 28.23
CA THR A 5 14.37 2.63 27.06
C THR A 5 15.77 3.21 27.21
N ALA A 6 16.29 3.87 26.17
CA ALA A 6 17.56 4.58 26.26
C ALA A 6 17.56 5.69 27.33
N ASP A 7 16.39 6.25 27.63
CA ASP A 7 16.21 7.35 28.59
C ASP A 7 15.95 6.85 30.03
N GLY A 8 15.88 5.52 30.21
CA GLY A 8 15.63 4.87 31.49
C GLY A 8 14.37 4.00 31.52
N SER A 9 13.98 3.60 32.73
CA SER A 9 12.91 2.62 32.97
C SER A 9 11.60 3.29 33.37
N TYR A 10 10.50 2.87 32.75
CA TYR A 10 9.15 3.36 33.01
C TYR A 10 8.26 2.23 33.54
N SER A 11 7.50 2.48 34.61
CA SER A 11 6.64 1.46 35.23
C SER A 11 5.17 1.85 35.24
N GLY A 12 4.29 0.87 35.02
CA GLY A 12 2.84 1.07 34.99
C GLY A 12 2.04 -0.20 35.33
N LYS A 13 0.75 -0.01 35.63
CA LYS A 13 -0.20 -1.10 35.95
C LYS A 13 -0.67 -1.85 34.70
N LYS A 14 -0.67 -1.20 33.54
CA LYS A 14 -1.13 -1.76 32.25
C LYS A 14 -0.18 -1.33 31.14
N LEU A 15 -0.07 -2.14 30.09
CA LEU A 15 0.73 -1.89 28.90
C LEU A 15 -0.14 -2.05 27.65
N LEU A 16 -0.06 -1.10 26.72
CA LEU A 16 -0.64 -1.19 25.38
C LEU A 16 0.49 -1.34 24.37
N VAL A 17 0.48 -2.42 23.59
CA VAL A 17 1.47 -2.65 22.52
C VAL A 17 0.83 -2.36 21.17
N SER A 18 1.33 -1.35 20.46
CA SER A 18 0.85 -0.95 19.13
C SER A 18 2.02 -0.67 18.18
N ALA A 19 2.99 -1.59 18.13
CA ALA A 19 4.27 -1.44 17.43
C ALA A 19 4.24 -1.73 15.90
N GLY A 20 3.05 -1.91 15.33
CA GLY A 20 2.85 -2.05 13.88
C GLY A 20 3.60 -3.25 13.28
N THR A 21 4.17 -3.05 12.09
CA THR A 21 4.89 -4.06 11.29
C THR A 21 5.94 -4.84 12.08
N TRP A 22 6.60 -4.21 13.05
CA TRP A 22 7.72 -4.79 13.80
C TRP A 22 7.34 -5.22 15.22
N VAL A 23 6.06 -5.50 15.46
CA VAL A 23 5.58 -5.93 16.79
C VAL A 23 6.27 -7.19 17.31
N THR A 24 6.74 -8.06 16.42
CA THR A 24 7.48 -9.29 16.79
C THR A 24 8.83 -9.01 17.43
N ARG A 25 9.40 -7.80 17.28
CA ARG A 25 10.59 -7.38 18.05
C ARG A 25 10.29 -7.23 19.54
N LEU A 26 9.02 -7.01 19.90
CA LEU A 26 8.55 -6.91 21.29
C LEU A 26 7.83 -8.19 21.74
N LEU A 27 7.14 -8.88 20.83
CA LEU A 27 6.33 -10.08 21.08
C LEU A 27 6.69 -11.18 20.06
N PRO A 28 7.81 -11.90 20.24
CA PRO A 28 8.36 -12.80 19.23
C PRO A 28 7.48 -14.02 18.92
N ASP A 29 6.64 -14.45 19.86
CA ASP A 29 5.76 -15.62 19.70
C ASP A 29 4.48 -15.33 18.90
N LEU A 30 4.26 -14.07 18.49
CA LEU A 30 3.08 -13.70 17.71
C LEU A 30 3.22 -14.21 16.26
N PRO A 31 2.28 -15.02 15.74
CA PRO A 31 2.39 -15.62 14.41
C PRO A 31 2.00 -14.63 13.30
N VAL A 32 2.76 -13.54 13.18
CA VAL A 32 2.55 -12.51 12.16
C VAL A 32 3.75 -12.43 11.22
N GLN A 33 3.47 -12.35 9.92
CA GLN A 33 4.46 -12.21 8.88
C GLN A 33 4.31 -10.83 8.23
N PRO A 34 5.30 -9.94 8.36
CA PRO A 34 5.30 -8.67 7.65
C PRO A 34 5.33 -8.88 6.12
N VAL A 35 4.56 -8.06 5.41
CA VAL A 35 4.46 -8.07 3.96
C VAL A 35 4.61 -6.64 3.42
N ARG A 36 5.51 -6.43 2.47
CA ARG A 36 5.60 -5.23 1.65
C ARG A 36 4.44 -5.23 0.65
N LYS A 37 3.58 -4.22 0.78
CA LYS A 37 2.46 -3.92 -0.13
C LYS A 37 2.79 -2.70 -0.97
N ILE A 38 2.44 -2.78 -2.24
CA ILE A 38 2.59 -1.67 -3.18
C ILE A 38 1.24 -1.12 -3.61
N PHE A 39 1.30 0.12 -4.09
CA PHE A 39 0.22 0.78 -4.80
C PHE A 39 0.79 1.27 -6.13
N ALA A 40 -0.02 1.21 -7.17
CA ALA A 40 0.28 1.78 -8.46
C ALA A 40 -0.82 2.76 -8.87
N TRP A 41 -0.42 3.83 -9.54
CA TRP A 41 -1.31 4.82 -10.14
C TRP A 41 -1.26 4.66 -11.63
N PHE A 42 -2.42 4.52 -12.28
CA PHE A 42 -2.54 4.34 -13.72
C PHE A 42 -3.26 5.51 -14.35
N GLN A 43 -2.82 5.91 -15.54
CA GLN A 43 -3.56 6.89 -16.31
C GLN A 43 -4.93 6.30 -16.70
N ALA A 44 -5.97 7.04 -16.37
CA ALA A 44 -7.35 6.62 -16.52
C ALA A 44 -8.16 7.74 -17.17
N ASP A 45 -9.05 7.38 -18.09
CA ASP A 45 -9.98 8.35 -18.66
C ASP A 45 -11.03 8.81 -17.63
N GLY A 46 -11.75 9.87 -17.98
CA GLY A 46 -12.69 10.52 -17.07
C GLY A 46 -13.77 9.59 -16.50
N ARG A 47 -14.11 8.46 -17.13
CA ARG A 47 -15.15 7.53 -16.63
C ARG A 47 -14.84 7.01 -15.23
N TYR A 48 -13.56 6.94 -14.87
CA TYR A 48 -13.11 6.45 -13.56
C TYR A 48 -12.89 7.58 -12.54
N SER A 49 -13.18 8.83 -12.90
CA SER A 49 -12.89 9.99 -12.05
C SER A 49 -13.89 10.18 -10.91
N THR A 50 -13.40 10.75 -9.80
CA THR A 50 -14.23 11.30 -8.72
C THR A 50 -15.29 12.27 -9.23
N LYS A 51 -14.96 13.08 -10.27
CA LYS A 51 -15.89 14.04 -10.90
C LYS A 51 -17.07 13.36 -11.59
N ASN A 52 -16.88 12.11 -12.02
CA ASN A 52 -17.92 11.28 -12.62
C ASN A 52 -18.55 10.33 -11.58
N HIS A 53 -18.35 10.59 -10.28
CA HIS A 53 -18.88 9.81 -9.16
C HIS A 53 -18.47 8.32 -9.21
N PHE A 54 -17.31 8.02 -9.80
CA PHE A 54 -16.78 6.67 -9.74
C PHE A 54 -16.47 6.29 -8.28
N PRO A 55 -16.86 5.10 -7.80
CA PRO A 55 -16.69 4.74 -6.40
C PRO A 55 -15.28 4.23 -6.09
N ALA A 56 -14.91 4.22 -4.81
CA ALA A 56 -13.88 3.29 -4.34
C ALA A 56 -14.39 1.86 -4.50
N PHE A 57 -13.49 0.92 -4.79
CA PHE A 57 -13.88 -0.45 -5.11
C PHE A 57 -12.99 -1.48 -4.43
N THR A 58 -13.57 -2.66 -4.25
CA THR A 58 -12.87 -3.92 -4.09
C THR A 58 -13.33 -4.86 -5.20
N GLY A 59 -12.48 -5.78 -5.62
CA GLY A 59 -12.85 -6.77 -6.63
C GLY A 59 -12.02 -8.03 -6.50
N GLU A 60 -12.61 -9.16 -6.87
CA GLU A 60 -11.98 -10.47 -6.85
C GLU A 60 -12.03 -11.08 -8.24
N LEU A 61 -10.90 -11.60 -8.70
CA LEU A 61 -10.80 -12.34 -9.95
C LEU A 61 -11.12 -13.83 -9.72
N PRO A 62 -11.51 -14.60 -10.76
CA PRO A 62 -11.82 -16.03 -10.61
C PRO A 62 -10.68 -16.90 -10.05
N ASN A 63 -9.43 -16.42 -10.13
CA ASN A 63 -8.27 -17.09 -9.53
C ASN A 63 -8.11 -16.80 -8.02
N GLY A 64 -9.03 -16.05 -7.40
CA GLY A 64 -9.00 -15.63 -6.00
C GLY A 64 -8.12 -14.41 -5.71
N ASP A 65 -7.54 -13.77 -6.74
CA ASP A 65 -6.80 -12.52 -6.53
C ASP A 65 -7.75 -11.38 -6.16
N GLN A 66 -7.44 -10.68 -5.07
CA GLN A 66 -8.26 -9.60 -4.54
C GLN A 66 -7.56 -8.27 -4.73
N PHE A 67 -8.29 -7.27 -5.19
CA PHE A 67 -7.81 -5.93 -5.48
C PHE A 67 -8.71 -4.90 -4.82
N TYR A 68 -8.14 -3.72 -4.61
CA TYR A 68 -8.87 -2.56 -4.14
C TYR A 68 -8.29 -1.29 -4.76
N GLY A 69 -9.14 -0.29 -4.94
CA GLY A 69 -8.73 0.95 -5.56
C GLY A 69 -9.64 2.12 -5.25
N PHE A 70 -9.20 3.28 -5.68
CA PHE A 70 -9.85 4.56 -5.47
C PHE A 70 -10.12 5.21 -6.83
N PRO A 71 -11.20 5.99 -6.95
CA PRO A 71 -11.48 6.73 -8.17
C PRO A 71 -10.33 7.64 -8.56
N ALA A 72 -10.23 7.93 -9.86
CA ALA A 72 -9.17 8.74 -10.41
C ALA A 72 -9.27 10.20 -9.97
N GLU A 73 -8.17 10.71 -9.45
CA GLU A 73 -7.91 12.13 -9.20
C GLU A 73 -6.85 12.59 -10.19
N ASP A 74 -7.08 13.71 -10.89
CA ASP A 74 -6.19 14.21 -11.95
C ASP A 74 -5.78 13.16 -13.01
N ASN A 75 -6.75 12.31 -13.40
CA ASN A 75 -6.59 11.19 -14.34
C ASN A 75 -5.73 10.03 -13.83
N GLU A 76 -5.47 9.93 -12.52
CA GLU A 76 -4.68 8.87 -11.92
C GLU A 76 -5.55 7.92 -11.07
N LEU A 77 -5.81 6.72 -11.58
CA LEU A 77 -6.49 5.65 -10.84
C LEU A 77 -5.50 4.94 -9.92
N LYS A 78 -5.74 5.01 -8.61
CA LYS A 78 -4.94 4.28 -7.61
C LYS A 78 -5.50 2.88 -7.38
N ILE A 79 -4.64 1.86 -7.48
CA ILE A 79 -5.01 0.46 -7.25
C ILE A 79 -3.88 -0.29 -6.51
N GLY A 80 -4.24 -1.30 -5.73
CA GLY A 80 -3.31 -2.24 -5.12
C GLY A 80 -3.92 -3.63 -4.96
N LYS A 81 -3.06 -4.65 -4.87
CA LYS A 81 -3.47 -6.04 -4.61
C LYS A 81 -3.58 -6.32 -3.11
N HIS A 82 -4.75 -6.79 -2.68
CA HIS A 82 -5.06 -7.07 -1.28
C HIS A 82 -4.33 -8.29 -0.74
N ASN A 83 -4.34 -9.40 -1.48
CA ASN A 83 -3.63 -10.63 -1.11
C ASN A 83 -2.24 -10.71 -1.76
N GLY A 84 -1.39 -11.64 -1.31
CA GLY A 84 0.01 -11.73 -1.74
C GLY A 84 0.88 -10.57 -1.24
N GLY A 85 1.83 -10.12 -2.05
CA GLY A 85 2.86 -9.16 -1.67
C GLY A 85 4.19 -9.83 -1.34
N GLN A 86 5.21 -9.04 -1.03
CA GLN A 86 6.57 -9.55 -0.79
C GLN A 86 6.81 -9.70 0.71
N LEU A 87 7.17 -10.89 1.16
CA LEU A 87 7.50 -11.12 2.56
C LEU A 87 8.74 -10.30 2.93
N ILE A 88 8.69 -9.65 4.10
CA ILE A 88 9.84 -8.93 4.65
C ILE A 88 10.08 -9.33 6.10
N SER A 89 11.33 -9.31 6.51
CA SER A 89 11.83 -9.63 7.84
C SER A 89 12.60 -8.48 8.48
N ALA A 90 13.05 -7.52 7.66
CA ALA A 90 13.79 -6.33 8.08
C ALA A 90 13.26 -5.04 7.41
N PRO A 91 13.36 -3.87 8.08
CA PRO A 91 12.95 -2.57 7.54
C PRO A 91 13.54 -2.25 6.16
N GLU A 92 14.77 -2.67 5.90
CA GLU A 92 15.55 -2.37 4.71
C GLU A 92 14.98 -3.09 3.47
N GLU A 93 14.28 -4.21 3.67
CA GLU A 93 13.61 -4.96 2.60
C GLU A 93 12.34 -4.24 2.10
N ARG A 94 11.90 -3.18 2.79
CA ARG A 94 10.82 -2.30 2.33
C ARG A 94 11.34 -1.32 1.27
N THR A 95 11.77 -1.86 0.13
CA THR A 95 12.35 -1.10 -0.97
C THR A 95 11.31 -0.19 -1.67
N PRO A 96 11.73 0.88 -2.35
CA PRO A 96 10.83 1.74 -3.14
C PRO A 96 10.08 0.96 -4.24
N PHE A 97 8.96 1.49 -4.70
CA PHE A 97 8.26 0.94 -5.86
C PHE A 97 9.18 0.88 -7.08
N GLY A 98 9.08 -0.21 -7.86
CA GLY A 98 9.92 -0.42 -9.05
C GLY A 98 11.27 -1.04 -8.74
N ALA A 99 11.65 -1.18 -7.47
CA ALA A 99 12.81 -1.96 -7.07
C ALA A 99 12.61 -3.47 -7.30
N VAL A 100 11.36 -3.93 -7.35
CA VAL A 100 11.00 -5.29 -7.75
C VAL A 100 10.24 -5.24 -9.07
N ALA A 101 10.69 -6.02 -10.06
CA ALA A 101 10.18 -5.98 -11.43
C ALA A 101 8.66 -6.21 -11.54
N THR A 102 8.06 -6.91 -10.58
CA THR A 102 6.62 -7.20 -10.55
C THR A 102 5.76 -6.07 -9.98
N ASP A 103 6.34 -5.05 -9.34
CA ASP A 103 5.60 -3.96 -8.70
C ASP A 103 4.64 -3.26 -9.68
N GLY A 104 5.10 -3.04 -10.91
CA GLY A 104 4.30 -2.38 -11.96
C GLY A 104 3.19 -3.23 -12.56
N SER A 105 3.42 -4.55 -12.66
CA SER A 105 2.51 -5.48 -13.33
C SER A 105 1.51 -6.15 -12.39
N GLU A 106 1.65 -5.99 -11.07
CA GLU A 106 0.82 -6.68 -10.07
C GLU A 106 -0.68 -6.45 -10.28
N SER A 107 -1.08 -5.26 -10.75
CA SER A 107 -2.48 -4.88 -10.96
C SER A 107 -2.98 -5.11 -12.40
N PHE A 108 -2.12 -5.53 -13.33
CA PHE A 108 -2.46 -5.62 -14.75
C PHE A 108 -3.59 -6.60 -15.05
N SER A 109 -3.61 -7.73 -14.34
CA SER A 109 -4.67 -8.73 -14.52
C SER A 109 -6.05 -8.14 -14.18
N PHE A 110 -6.16 -7.37 -13.11
CA PHE A 110 -7.42 -6.72 -12.74
C PHE A 110 -7.82 -5.63 -13.72
N LEU A 111 -6.89 -4.73 -14.06
CA LEU A 111 -7.16 -3.63 -14.98
C LEU A 111 -7.57 -4.14 -16.37
N ARG A 112 -6.92 -5.19 -16.87
CA ARG A 112 -7.26 -5.77 -18.18
C ARG A 112 -8.65 -6.38 -18.23
N ASN A 113 -9.09 -7.01 -17.14
CA ASN A 113 -10.32 -7.81 -17.12
C ASN A 113 -11.53 -7.04 -16.58
N VAL A 114 -11.34 -6.05 -15.71
CA VAL A 114 -12.42 -5.40 -14.96
C VAL A 114 -12.49 -3.90 -15.22
N LEU A 115 -11.35 -3.19 -15.20
CA LEU A 115 -11.28 -1.73 -15.37
C LEU A 115 -10.28 -1.36 -16.46
N PRO A 116 -10.65 -1.51 -17.75
CA PRO A 116 -9.71 -1.27 -18.85
C PRO A 116 -9.29 0.21 -18.87
N VAL A 117 -8.02 0.42 -18.52
CA VAL A 117 -7.28 1.70 -18.53
C VAL A 117 -6.01 1.53 -19.36
N SER A 118 -5.35 2.64 -19.73
CA SER A 118 -4.07 2.56 -20.43
C SER A 118 -2.97 2.11 -19.46
N ALA A 119 -2.48 0.89 -19.66
CA ALA A 119 -1.40 0.31 -18.83
C ALA A 119 0.01 0.87 -19.16
N ALA A 120 0.12 1.87 -20.04
CA ALA A 120 1.38 2.31 -20.64
C ALA A 120 2.27 3.16 -19.72
N ALA A 121 1.74 3.63 -18.60
CA ALA A 121 2.47 4.48 -17.66
C ALA A 121 1.89 4.32 -16.26
N CYS A 122 2.76 4.05 -15.29
CA CYS A 122 2.40 3.99 -13.89
C CYS A 122 3.24 4.98 -13.08
N MET A 123 2.63 5.58 -12.06
CA MET A 123 3.33 6.49 -11.17
C MET A 123 3.43 5.90 -9.77
N ALA A 124 4.54 6.21 -9.11
CA ALA A 124 4.74 5.85 -7.72
C ALA A 124 5.20 7.07 -6.89
N PRO A 125 4.68 7.22 -5.66
CA PRO A 125 5.22 8.20 -4.74
C PRO A 125 6.64 7.82 -4.31
N PRO A 126 7.55 8.80 -4.11
CA PRO A 126 8.97 8.55 -3.83
C PRO A 126 9.29 7.98 -2.42
N VAL A 127 8.30 7.50 -1.65
CA VAL A 127 8.49 7.10 -0.24
C VAL A 127 7.64 5.87 0.11
N PRO A 128 8.10 4.94 0.98
CA PRO A 128 7.28 3.82 1.44
C PRO A 128 6.07 4.36 2.19
N THR A 129 4.92 4.42 1.51
CA THR A 129 3.70 4.98 2.08
C THR A 129 3.23 4.05 3.20
N ILE A 130 3.52 4.39 4.45
CA ILE A 130 2.69 3.91 5.56
C ILE A 130 1.34 4.54 5.31
N ILE A 131 0.29 3.74 5.25
CA ILE A 131 -1.08 4.24 5.40
C ILE A 131 -1.15 4.83 6.82
N ARG A 132 -0.72 6.08 6.97
CA ARG A 132 -0.87 6.83 8.22
C ARG A 132 -2.37 6.93 8.45
N ARG A 133 -2.75 6.71 9.72
CA ARG A 133 -4.11 6.77 10.28
C ARG A 133 -5.14 7.44 9.38
N MET A 134 -6.24 6.71 9.20
CA MET A 134 -7.56 7.11 8.72
C MET A 134 -8.07 8.40 9.41
N LYS A 135 -7.52 9.55 9.01
CA LYS A 135 -8.07 10.90 9.14
C LYS A 135 -7.33 11.72 8.09
N THR A 136 -8.10 12.16 7.09
CA THR A 136 -7.67 12.87 5.87
C THR A 136 -6.86 12.03 4.88
N LEU A 137 -7.52 11.56 3.83
CA LEU A 137 -6.92 11.48 2.49
C LEU A 137 -6.46 12.90 2.15
N LEU A 138 -5.24 13.26 2.55
CA LEU A 138 -4.56 14.42 2.01
C LEU A 138 -3.57 13.87 1.00
N SER A 139 -3.92 14.07 -0.26
CA SER A 139 -3.00 14.24 -1.38
C SER A 139 -1.88 15.20 -0.96
N THR A 140 -0.81 14.69 -0.35
CA THR A 140 0.42 15.47 -0.25
C THR A 140 1.07 15.43 -1.64
N PRO A 141 1.29 16.58 -2.29
CA PRO A 141 1.92 16.64 -3.60
C PRO A 141 3.40 16.34 -3.42
N PHE A 142 3.74 15.06 -3.36
CA PHE A 142 5.10 14.62 -3.63
C PHE A 142 5.19 14.43 -5.15
N PRO A 143 6.30 14.84 -5.78
CA PRO A 143 6.50 14.60 -7.20
C PRO A 143 6.48 13.10 -7.43
N ALA A 144 5.39 12.59 -8.03
CA ALA A 144 5.29 11.21 -8.42
C ALA A 144 6.32 10.97 -9.54
N ILE A 145 7.09 9.88 -9.41
CA ILE A 145 8.03 9.52 -10.45
C ILE A 145 7.25 8.69 -11.48
N LEU A 146 7.23 9.17 -12.72
CA LEU A 146 6.70 8.39 -13.84
C LEU A 146 7.64 7.22 -14.10
N ILE A 147 7.14 6.02 -13.86
CA ILE A 147 7.86 4.78 -14.12
C ILE A 147 7.16 4.09 -15.29
N ARG A 148 7.93 3.62 -16.27
CA ARG A 148 7.39 2.74 -17.29
C ARG A 148 7.13 1.38 -16.65
N CYS A 149 5.85 1.10 -16.43
CA CYS A 149 5.32 -0.24 -16.53
C CYS A 149 5.31 -0.65 -18.03
#